data_AF-A0A0A7GF83-F1
#
_entry.id   AF-A0A0A7GF83-F1
#
_cell.length_a   1.000
_cell.length_b   1.000
_cell.length_c   1.000
_cell.angle_alpha   90.00
_cell.angle_beta   90.00
_cell.angle_gamma   90.00
#
_symmetry.space_group_name_H-M   'P 1'
#
loop_
_entity.id
_entity.type
_entity.pdbx_description
1 polymer ?
#
loop_
_entity_poly.entity_id
_entity_poly.type
_entity_poly.pdbx_seq_one_letter_code
_entity_poly.pdbx_strand_id
1 'polypeptide(L)' 'MYFAAKALLALKKIYPKTHRGLIAKFGLEYVNMSIIDSYYAKALAYGEEKAGEWR' A
#
# COMPACT_ATOMS: atom_id res chain seq x y z
N MET A 1 8.24 -2.34 -2.11
CA MET A 1 6.85 -2.86 -1.99
C MET A 1 5.81 -2.09 -2.81
N TYR A 2 5.98 -0.79 -3.10
CA TYR A 2 5.00 0.02 -3.83
C TYR A 2 4.44 -0.60 -5.12
N PHE A 3 5.31 -1.04 -6.04
CA PHE A 3 4.87 -1.59 -7.32
C PHE A 3 4.09 -2.90 -7.17
N ALA A 4 4.48 -3.76 -6.22
CA ALA A 4 3.75 -4.99 -5.92
C ALA A 4 2.36 -4.70 -5.36
N ALA A 5 2.26 -3.78 -4.39
CA ALA A 5 0.97 -3.33 -3.85
C ALA A 5 0.09 -2.67 -4.93
N LYS A 6 0.70 -1.92 -5.85
CA LYS A 6 -0.01 -1.32 -7.00
C LYS A 6 -0.54 -2.38 -7.95
N ALA A 7 0.24 -3.40 -8.26
CA ALA A 7 -0.18 -4.52 -9.12
C ALA A 7 -1.34 -5.30 -8.49
N LEU A 8 -1.27 -5.59 -7.19
CA LEU A 8 -2.34 -6.25 -6.45
C LEU A 8 -3.64 -5.42 -6.47
N LEU A 9 -3.56 -4.11 -6.25
CA LEU A 9 -4.75 -3.24 -6.35
C LEU A 9 -5.29 -3.17 -7.79
N ALA A 10 -4.42 -3.21 -8.80
CA ALA A 10 -4.83 -3.20 -10.20
C ALA A 10 -5.62 -4.47 -10.58
N LEU A 11 -5.31 -5.64 -10.00
CA LEU A 11 -6.10 -6.87 -10.17
C LEU A 11 -7.54 -6.69 -9.66
N LYS A 12 -7.75 -5.83 -8.65
CA LYS A 12 -9.07 -5.44 -8.13
C LYS A 12 -9.69 -4.22 -8.85
N LYS A 13 -9.09 -3.77 -9.96
CA LYS A 13 -9.50 -2.55 -10.69
C LYS A 13 -9.43 -1.27 -9.85
N ILE A 14 -8.54 -1.23 -8.85
CA ILE A 14 -8.31 -0.06 -8.00
C ILE A 14 -7.00 0.61 -8.41
N TYR A 15 -7.06 1.89 -8.75
CA TYR A 15 -5.92 2.66 -9.27
C TYR A 15 -5.65 3.91 -8.42
N PRO A 16 -4.91 3.77 -7.31
CA PRO A 16 -4.57 4.90 -6.46
C PRO A 16 -3.66 5.89 -7.19
N LYS A 17 -3.96 7.19 -7.07
CA LYS A 17 -3.17 8.27 -7.70
C LYS A 17 -2.02 8.77 -6.82
N THR A 18 -2.07 8.49 -5.52
CA THR A 18 -1.07 8.94 -4.53
C THR A 18 -0.52 7.75 -3.75
N HIS A 19 0.71 7.89 -3.25
CA HIS A 19 1.36 6.83 -2.46
C HIS A 19 0.60 6.55 -1.16
N ARG A 20 0.13 7.60 -0.45
CA ARG A 20 -0.77 7.46 0.71
C ARG A 20 -2.09 6.79 0.36
N GLY A 21 -2.70 7.17 -0.77
CA GLY A 21 -3.93 6.55 -1.24
C GLY A 21 -3.74 5.06 -1.55
N LEU A 22 -2.58 4.67 -2.06
CA LEU A 22 -2.23 3.28 -2.28
C LEU A 22 -2.12 2.53 -0.95
N ILE A 23 -1.43 3.07 0.04
CA ILE A 23 -1.29 2.44 1.36
C ILE A 23 -2.66 2.25 2.02
N ALA A 24 -3.51 3.29 2.02
CA ALA A 24 -4.85 3.22 2.59
C ALA A 24 -5.72 2.16 1.89
N LYS A 25 -5.73 2.13 0.56
CA LYS A 25 -6.49 1.13 -0.20
C LYS A 25 -5.93 -0.28 -0.02
N PHE A 26 -4.62 -0.43 0.07
CA PHE A 26 -3.98 -1.71 0.33
C PHE A 26 -4.37 -2.26 1.71
N GLY A 27 -4.40 -1.42 2.74
CA GLY A 27 -4.89 -1.79 4.08
C GLY A 27 -6.33 -2.30 4.06
N LEU A 28 -7.23 -1.56 3.41
CA LEU A 28 -8.65 -1.93 3.31
C LEU A 28 -8.87 -3.25 2.55
N GLU A 29 -8.21 -3.42 1.41
CA GLU A 29 -8.51 -4.51 0.47
C GLU A 29 -7.80 -5.83 0.76
N TYR A 30 -6.75 -5.80 1.59
CA TYR A 30 -5.89 -6.96 1.83
C TYR A 30 -5.62 -7.21 3.31
N VAL A 31 -5.39 -6.17 4.11
CA VAL A 31 -5.09 -6.34 5.54
C VAL A 31 -6.36 -6.57 6.34
N ASN A 32 -7.39 -5.73 6.15
CA ASN A 32 -8.66 -5.90 6.86
C ASN A 32 -9.39 -7.18 6.46
N MET A 33 -9.14 -7.68 5.25
CA MET A 33 -9.65 -8.97 4.78
C MET A 33 -8.80 -10.16 5.28
N SER A 34 -7.76 -9.92 6.09
CA SER A 34 -6.80 -10.93 6.58
C SER A 34 -6.10 -11.74 5.47
N ILE A 35 -6.02 -11.18 4.25
CA ILE A 35 -5.33 -11.80 3.11
C ILE A 35 -3.82 -11.57 3.23
N ILE A 36 -3.41 -10.43 3.78
CA ILE A 36 -2.00 -10.04 3.97
C ILE A 36 -1.82 -9.53 5.40
N ASP A 37 -0.73 -9.95 6.05
CA ASP A 37 -0.40 -9.51 7.41
C ASP A 37 -0.20 -7.99 7.47
N SER A 38 -0.73 -7.39 8.54
CA SER A 38 -0.52 -6.00 8.93
C SER A 38 0.96 -5.57 8.95
N TYR A 39 1.90 -6.49 9.20
CA TYR A 39 3.33 -6.24 9.14
C TYR A 39 3.76 -5.64 7.80
N TYR A 40 3.24 -6.16 6.68
CA TYR A 40 3.59 -5.67 5.35
C TYR A 40 3.02 -4.28 5.05
N ALA A 41 1.85 -3.97 5.62
CA ALA A 41 1.28 -2.63 5.51
C ALA A 41 2.08 -1.59 6.29
N LYS A 42 2.59 -1.95 7.47
CA LYS A 42 3.52 -1.10 8.24
C LYS A 42 4.81 -0.85 7.49
N ALA A 43 5.38 -1.87 6.85
CA ALA A 43 6.58 -1.71 6.01
C ALA A 43 6.34 -0.78 4.79
N LEU A 44 5.16 -0.87 4.17
CA LEU A 44 4.73 0.04 3.10
C LEU A 44 4.61 1.50 3.57
N ALA A 45 4.02 1.72 4.75
CA ALA A 45 3.88 3.04 5.35
C ALA A 45 5.24 3.66 5.70
N TYR A 46 6.12 2.88 6.35
CA TYR A 46 7.47 3.33 6.69
C TYR A 46 8.27 3.76 5.45
N GLY A 47 8.15 3.01 4.34
CA GLY A 47 8.80 3.38 3.08
C GLY A 47 8.30 4.70 2.49
N GLU A 48 7.02 5.05 2.66
CA GLU A 48 6.45 6.33 2.19
C GLU A 48 6.92 7.51 3.05
N GLU A 49 6.91 7.34 4.37
CA GLU A 49 7.40 8.33 5.33
C GLU A 49 8.86 8.69 5.03
N LYS A 50 9.73 7.67 4.89
CA LYS A 50 11.13 7.90 4.53
C LYS A 50 11.31 8.49 3.15
N ALA A 51 10.55 8.07 2.14
CA ALA A 51 10.63 8.67 0.80
C ALA A 51 10.21 10.16 0.76
N GLY A 52 9.44 10.61 1.74
CA GLY A 52 9.09 12.02 1.93
C GLY A 52 10.22 12.85 2.56
N GLU A 53 11.06 12.25 3.42
CA GLU A 53 12.17 12.95 4.09
C GLU A 53 13.31 13.35 3.14
N TRP A 54 13.48 12.66 2.01
CA TRP A 54 14.54 12.93 1.02
C TRP A 54 14.10 13.85 -0.13
N ARG A 55 12.90 14.44 -0.04
CA ARG A 55 12.33 15.37 -1.02
C ARG A 55 12.29 16.79 -0.48
#